data_AF-A0A180EJE5-F1
#
_entry.id   AF-A0A180EJE5-F1
#
_cell.length_a   1.000
_cell.length_b   1.000
_cell.length_c   1.000
_cell.angle_alpha   90.00
_cell.angle_beta   90.00
_cell.angle_gamma   90.00
#
_symmetry.space_group_name_H-M   'P 1'
#
loop_
_entity.id
_entity.type
_entity.pdbx_description
1 polymer ?
#
loop_
_entity_poly.entity_id
_entity_poly.type
_entity_poly.pdbx_seq_one_letter_code
_entity_poly.pdbx_strand_id
1 'polypeptide(L)'
;MRRFHLLTLLLLLLLLVSQNFLSAQEQSEPSAYDLFERVRQTELLTPGGQDWLLERLRNDPLPTSQELGTKVQGGTVGPKTHLLSLIGQAMRKDRFFRIGATGTKARAYLSDPNQDFSTSPDTTLGRLLADSPGRQIERAIEATDSVENSWTAHPPPAPYAEDDERFTVYDYLGHEFSLFGKTRTRLNETLFRIGLTSKATHAAIKNRLTGEDLPTEMDLLAFAVKRTLTEDNINQLKGEERLLVNHLVRRELLHPEAILLSEEQPNELVDFFEFLSLGESAVRFRTDELPTDPKLAYRAVYDSLRGLVPDFDFTELRVELIKVATDETSTGLVDSGRVSFTVGEDRYAYNLAFPPNLADDPLDTVARFVPNPSMLTGINHFLADRASRYRLAFLAPADPGAEGRTEYFALRLLTQPEYNELGAASSDISLKGTGSYDNDLSPKNLRRFLGQMDSIGLLNHLSTTEQNAAETRWLDADVYSRLHVLWYYPRVMVSINYNGANLPGGRKVFLERLAAISRGQFTPTDIVDIQLRATPTAPPVDEFGFDFGGSRYGNLMLDDGPLRQPGIIKLANEALSSVGEARFHLTTYGILFLEAEQDAFFRAHYPGLIVL
;
A
#
# COMPACT_ATOMS: atom_id res chain seq x y z
N MET A 1 2.13 36.77 58.74
CA MET A 1 1.82 37.77 57.68
C MET A 1 2.93 37.96 56.65
N ARG A 2 4.20 38.25 57.03
CA ARG A 2 5.28 38.50 56.05
C ARG A 2 5.55 37.38 55.02
N ARG A 3 5.43 36.10 55.39
CA ARG A 3 5.59 34.96 54.45
C ARG A 3 4.46 34.82 53.44
N PHE A 4 3.26 35.28 53.78
CA PHE A 4 2.09 35.19 52.89
C PHE A 4 2.22 36.23 51.76
N HIS A 5 2.62 37.47 52.09
CA HIS A 5 2.86 38.50 51.09
C HIS A 5 4.02 38.18 50.14
N LEU A 6 5.05 37.48 50.61
CA LEU A 6 6.15 37.05 49.74
C LEU A 6 5.67 36.02 48.71
N LEU A 7 4.81 35.07 49.12
CA LEU A 7 4.27 34.05 48.23
C LEU A 7 3.32 34.65 47.19
N THR A 8 2.46 35.59 47.60
CA THR A 8 1.53 36.28 46.69
C THR A 8 2.27 37.15 45.68
N LEU A 9 3.34 37.84 46.11
CA LEU A 9 4.17 38.66 45.23
C LEU A 9 4.92 37.79 44.21
N LEU A 10 5.43 36.62 44.63
CA LEU A 10 6.10 35.67 43.74
C LEU A 10 5.13 35.10 42.69
N LEU A 11 3.89 34.80 43.09
CA LEU A 11 2.85 34.28 42.20
C LEU A 11 2.39 35.34 41.18
N LEU A 12 2.27 36.61 41.62
CA LEU A 12 1.99 37.74 40.74
C LEU A 12 3.13 38.01 39.76
N LEU A 13 4.39 37.90 40.20
CA LEU A 13 5.55 38.01 39.33
C LEU A 13 5.61 36.87 38.32
N LEU A 14 5.30 35.63 38.72
CA LEU A 14 5.20 34.49 37.80
C LEU A 14 4.08 34.68 36.79
N LEU A 15 2.91 35.20 37.20
CA LEU A 15 1.79 35.53 36.31
C LEU A 15 2.13 36.66 35.33
N LEU A 16 2.81 37.71 35.78
CA LEU A 16 3.27 38.81 34.94
C LEU A 16 4.37 38.37 33.98
N VAL A 17 5.30 37.53 34.42
CA VAL A 17 6.34 36.96 33.55
C VAL A 17 5.72 36.01 32.54
N SER A 18 4.75 35.17 32.92
CA SER A 18 4.06 34.27 31.97
C SER A 18 3.19 35.04 30.98
N GLN A 19 2.50 36.11 31.41
CA GLN A 19 1.70 36.95 30.51
C GLN A 19 2.58 37.74 29.55
N ASN A 20 3.71 38.28 30.01
CA ASN A 20 4.68 38.97 29.14
C ASN A 20 5.45 37.99 28.24
N PHE A 21 5.68 36.74 28.64
CA PHE A 21 6.27 35.71 27.76
C PHE A 21 5.28 35.26 26.68
N LEU A 22 4.01 35.05 27.02
CA LEU A 22 2.95 34.73 26.05
C LEU A 22 2.74 35.87 25.04
N SER A 23 2.76 37.13 25.50
CA SER A 23 2.61 38.29 24.61
C SER A 23 3.89 38.72 23.88
N ALA A 24 5.08 38.33 24.35
CA ALA A 24 6.34 38.50 23.60
C ALA A 24 6.59 37.38 22.58
N GLN A 25 5.97 36.21 22.76
CA GLN A 25 5.96 35.13 21.76
C GLN A 25 4.88 35.38 20.67
N GLU A 26 3.86 36.21 20.96
CA GLU A 26 3.05 36.95 19.98
C GLU A 26 3.78 38.19 19.43
N GLN A 27 5.10 38.10 19.18
CA GLN A 27 5.75 39.01 18.23
C GLN A 27 5.24 38.67 16.82
N SER A 28 4.04 39.19 16.54
CA SER A 28 3.24 39.18 15.32
C SER A 28 3.77 38.26 14.22
N GLU A 29 3.38 37.00 14.24
CA GLU A 29 3.43 36.24 13.00
C GLU A 29 2.70 37.05 11.92
N PRO A 30 3.32 37.27 10.75
CA PRO A 30 2.69 38.03 9.69
C PRO A 30 1.37 37.36 9.34
N SER A 31 0.31 38.16 9.19
CA SER A 31 -0.98 37.62 8.80
C SER A 31 -0.89 36.95 7.43
N ALA A 32 -1.83 36.07 7.11
CA ALA A 32 -1.90 35.48 5.76
C ALA A 32 -1.98 36.56 4.67
N TYR A 33 -2.59 37.70 4.99
CA TYR A 33 -2.68 38.85 4.09
C TYR A 33 -1.31 39.56 3.91
N ASP A 34 -0.53 39.74 4.97
CA ASP A 34 0.81 40.33 4.87
C ASP A 34 1.75 39.45 4.03
N LEU A 35 1.65 38.12 4.19
CA LEU A 35 2.39 37.16 3.37
C LEU A 35 1.91 37.18 1.92
N PHE A 36 0.60 37.28 1.68
CA PHE A 36 0.04 37.44 0.34
C PHE A 36 0.54 38.71 -0.34
N GLU A 37 0.61 39.84 0.35
CA GLU A 37 1.15 41.09 -0.19
C GLU A 37 2.62 40.95 -0.62
N ARG A 38 3.41 40.14 0.10
CA ARG A 38 4.78 39.80 -0.31
C ARG A 38 4.79 38.89 -1.54
N VAL A 39 3.90 37.90 -1.63
CA VAL A 39 3.74 37.07 -2.85
C VAL A 39 3.38 37.96 -4.05
N ARG A 40 2.49 38.92 -3.88
CA ARG A 40 2.05 39.87 -4.92
C ARG A 40 3.19 40.75 -5.46
N GLN A 41 4.21 41.00 -4.64
CA GLN A 41 5.42 41.74 -5.03
C GLN A 41 6.45 40.87 -5.78
N THR A 42 6.15 39.59 -5.99
CA THR A 42 6.98 38.67 -6.77
C THR A 42 6.33 38.27 -8.07
N GLU A 43 7.12 37.68 -8.96
CA GLU A 43 6.65 37.10 -10.21
C GLU A 43 6.21 35.64 -10.04
N LEU A 44 5.97 35.16 -8.81
CA LEU A 44 5.56 33.77 -8.58
C LEU A 44 4.18 33.46 -9.18
N LEU A 45 3.27 34.43 -9.17
CA LEU A 45 1.92 34.30 -9.71
C LEU A 45 1.63 35.40 -10.72
N THR A 46 0.87 35.07 -11.77
CA THR A 46 0.30 36.07 -12.69
C THR A 46 -0.76 36.92 -11.98
N PRO A 47 -1.23 38.04 -12.56
CA PRO A 47 -2.36 38.78 -12.00
C PRO A 47 -3.61 37.91 -11.75
N GLY A 48 -3.92 37.00 -12.68
CA GLY A 48 -5.04 36.06 -12.51
C GLY A 48 -4.82 35.07 -11.37
N GLY A 49 -3.58 34.59 -11.18
CA GLY A 49 -3.21 33.75 -10.05
C GLY A 49 -3.25 34.48 -8.71
N GLN A 50 -2.88 35.76 -8.69
CA GLN A 50 -2.96 36.62 -7.50
C GLN A 50 -4.42 36.85 -7.09
N ASP A 51 -5.30 37.16 -8.05
CA ASP A 51 -6.74 37.35 -7.79
C ASP A 51 -7.37 36.05 -7.28
N TRP A 52 -7.06 34.92 -7.92
CA TRP A 52 -7.51 33.59 -7.48
C TRP A 52 -7.04 33.28 -6.06
N LEU A 53 -5.75 33.53 -5.76
CA LEU A 53 -5.19 33.29 -4.44
C LEU A 53 -5.87 34.17 -3.36
N LEU A 54 -6.13 35.44 -3.66
CA LEU A 54 -6.81 36.37 -2.76
C LEU A 54 -8.26 35.96 -2.50
N GLU A 55 -8.97 35.52 -3.54
CA GLU A 55 -10.32 34.98 -3.43
C GLU A 55 -10.34 33.76 -2.49
N ARG A 56 -9.41 32.82 -2.71
CA ARG A 56 -9.29 31.61 -1.90
C ARG A 56 -8.93 31.92 -0.45
N LEU A 57 -7.99 32.84 -0.20
CA LEU A 57 -7.66 33.29 1.15
C LEU A 57 -8.85 33.91 1.90
N ARG A 58 -9.82 34.50 1.19
CA ARG A 58 -11.03 35.09 1.79
C ARG A 58 -12.14 34.07 2.03
N ASN A 59 -12.27 33.10 1.13
CA ASN A 59 -13.45 32.24 1.04
C ASN A 59 -13.19 30.81 1.52
N ASP A 60 -11.96 30.31 1.39
CA ASP A 60 -11.62 28.95 1.80
C ASP A 60 -11.33 28.94 3.30
N PRO A 61 -11.96 28.04 4.08
CA PRO A 61 -11.51 27.80 5.43
C PRO A 61 -10.06 27.28 5.40
N LEU A 62 -9.31 27.54 6.48
CA LEU A 62 -7.99 26.94 6.64
C LEU A 62 -8.12 25.42 6.45
N PRO A 63 -7.35 24.82 5.53
CA PRO A 63 -7.47 23.39 5.29
C PRO A 63 -7.14 22.65 6.58
N THR A 64 -7.77 21.51 6.81
CA THR A 64 -7.33 20.60 7.86
C THR A 64 -6.00 19.99 7.45
N SER A 65 -5.17 19.64 8.42
CA SER A 65 -3.95 18.85 8.19
C SER A 65 -4.22 17.57 7.37
N GLN A 66 -5.37 16.95 7.57
CA GLN A 66 -5.82 15.77 6.83
C GLN A 66 -6.05 16.06 5.34
N GLU A 67 -6.59 17.23 4.98
CA GLU A 67 -6.77 17.66 3.58
C GLU A 67 -5.43 17.95 2.88
N LEU A 68 -4.38 18.27 3.65
CA LEU A 68 -3.02 18.44 3.14
C LEU A 68 -2.28 17.09 2.98
N GLY A 69 -2.94 15.96 3.23
CA GLY A 69 -2.32 14.63 3.20
C GLY A 69 -1.30 14.41 4.33
N THR A 70 -1.34 15.27 5.36
CA THR A 70 -0.46 15.16 6.52
C THR A 70 -1.20 14.49 7.66
N LYS A 71 -0.54 13.55 8.35
CA LYS A 71 -1.16 12.74 9.39
C LYS A 71 -1.24 13.43 10.76
N VAL A 72 -1.00 14.74 10.81
CA VAL A 72 -1.05 15.54 12.04
C VAL A 72 -2.52 15.65 12.46
N GLN A 73 -3.01 14.84 13.40
CA GLN A 73 -4.40 14.96 13.83
C GLN A 73 -4.60 16.25 14.65
N GLY A 74 -5.48 17.13 14.18
CA GLY A 74 -5.88 18.34 14.93
C GLY A 74 -4.86 19.47 14.98
N GLY A 75 -3.81 19.44 14.16
CA GLY A 75 -2.87 20.57 14.05
C GLY A 75 -3.53 21.79 13.42
N THR A 76 -3.18 22.98 13.91
CA THR A 76 -3.60 24.23 13.30
C THR A 76 -2.73 24.54 12.11
N VAL A 77 -3.35 24.82 10.95
CA VAL A 77 -2.62 25.29 9.77
C VAL A 77 -2.30 26.76 9.95
N GLY A 78 -1.00 27.08 10.03
CA GLY A 78 -0.53 28.45 10.10
C GLY A 78 -0.69 29.21 8.77
N PRO A 79 -0.61 30.55 8.79
CA PRO A 79 -0.73 31.38 7.59
C PRO A 79 0.23 31.01 6.45
N LYS A 80 1.48 30.65 6.78
CA LYS A 80 2.50 30.24 5.79
C LYS A 80 2.11 28.93 5.11
N THR A 81 1.74 27.92 5.91
CA THR A 81 1.32 26.61 5.41
C THR A 81 0.09 26.72 4.51
N HIS A 82 -0.90 27.52 4.90
CA HIS A 82 -2.08 27.77 4.08
C HIS A 82 -1.70 28.37 2.72
N LEU A 83 -0.88 29.43 2.73
CA LEU A 83 -0.49 30.12 1.51
C LEU A 83 0.35 29.23 0.58
N LEU A 84 1.29 28.44 1.14
CA LEU A 84 2.06 27.44 0.39
C LEU A 84 1.15 26.38 -0.25
N SER A 85 0.13 25.89 0.47
CA SER A 85 -0.83 24.92 -0.06
C SER A 85 -1.64 25.49 -1.23
N LEU A 86 -2.12 26.73 -1.11
CA LEU A 86 -2.86 27.40 -2.18
C LEU A 86 -1.97 27.62 -3.43
N ILE A 87 -0.70 28.01 -3.24
CA ILE A 87 0.25 28.08 -4.36
C ILE A 87 0.41 26.70 -5.02
N GLY A 88 0.42 25.61 -4.24
CA GLY A 88 0.51 24.25 -4.79
C GLY A 88 -0.74 23.82 -5.53
N GLN A 89 -1.92 24.27 -5.10
CA GLN A 89 -3.15 24.10 -5.85
C GLN A 89 -3.14 24.88 -7.16
N ALA A 90 -2.64 26.13 -7.16
CA ALA A 90 -2.46 26.91 -8.38
C ALA A 90 -1.52 26.18 -9.36
N MET A 91 -0.38 25.68 -8.88
CA MET A 91 0.55 24.88 -9.69
C MET A 91 -0.09 23.62 -10.28
N ARG A 92 -0.89 22.87 -9.49
CA ARG A 92 -1.61 21.69 -9.98
C ARG A 92 -2.64 22.04 -11.05
N LYS A 93 -3.37 23.16 -10.88
CA LYS A 93 -4.33 23.65 -11.88
C LYS A 93 -3.62 24.10 -13.17
N ASP A 94 -2.48 24.77 -13.06
CA ASP A 94 -1.67 25.21 -14.20
C ASP A 94 -0.95 24.06 -14.93
N ARG A 95 -0.73 22.91 -14.28
CA ARG A 95 -0.01 21.78 -14.87
C ARG A 95 -0.58 21.36 -16.23
N PHE A 96 -1.90 21.25 -16.34
CA PHE A 96 -2.57 20.87 -17.58
C PHE A 96 -2.42 21.96 -18.67
N PHE A 97 -2.42 23.23 -18.27
CA PHE A 97 -2.15 24.32 -19.19
C PHE A 97 -0.71 24.29 -19.69
N ARG A 98 0.28 24.14 -18.79
CA ARG A 98 1.72 24.11 -19.11
C ARG A 98 2.15 22.90 -19.95
N ILE A 99 1.46 21.75 -19.85
CA ILE A 99 1.66 20.64 -20.81
C ILE A 99 0.92 20.83 -22.15
N GLY A 100 -0.01 21.78 -22.24
CA GLY A 100 -0.79 22.07 -23.45
C GLY A 100 -2.13 21.34 -23.57
N ALA A 101 -2.61 20.70 -22.51
CA ALA A 101 -3.79 19.85 -22.52
C ALA A 101 -5.13 20.59 -22.39
N THR A 102 -5.14 21.90 -22.13
CA THR A 102 -6.37 22.70 -21.88
C THR A 102 -7.00 23.31 -23.15
N GLY A 103 -6.42 23.07 -24.34
CA GLY A 103 -6.98 23.55 -25.61
C GLY A 103 -8.12 22.67 -26.14
N THR A 104 -9.14 23.25 -26.77
CA THR A 104 -10.31 22.51 -27.34
C THR A 104 -9.92 21.37 -28.28
N LYS A 105 -8.86 21.56 -29.08
CA LYS A 105 -8.34 20.53 -29.99
C LYS A 105 -7.61 19.40 -29.26
N ALA A 106 -6.78 19.73 -28.26
CA ALA A 106 -6.10 18.73 -27.44
C ALA A 106 -7.10 17.94 -26.58
N ARG A 107 -8.11 18.61 -26.02
CA ARG A 107 -9.22 17.99 -25.28
C ARG A 107 -10.01 17.01 -26.14
N ALA A 108 -10.42 17.43 -27.35
CA ALA A 108 -11.14 16.56 -28.28
C ALA A 108 -10.31 15.33 -28.67
N TYR A 109 -8.99 15.50 -28.83
CA TYR A 109 -8.08 14.40 -29.12
C TYR A 109 -7.89 13.44 -27.93
N LEU A 110 -7.73 13.98 -26.71
CA LEU A 110 -7.54 13.19 -25.49
C LEU A 110 -8.81 12.46 -25.02
N SER A 111 -9.97 12.85 -25.53
CA SER A 111 -11.27 12.27 -25.16
C SER A 111 -11.72 11.15 -26.10
N ASP A 112 -11.01 10.90 -27.21
CA ASP A 112 -11.32 9.82 -28.15
C ASP A 112 -10.46 8.58 -27.81
N PRO A 113 -11.09 7.47 -27.36
CA PRO A 113 -10.37 6.26 -26.94
C PRO A 113 -9.63 5.54 -28.07
N ASN A 114 -9.86 5.93 -29.33
CA ASN A 114 -9.22 5.30 -30.50
C ASN A 114 -7.99 6.06 -31.01
N GLN A 115 -7.56 7.13 -30.33
CA GLN A 115 -6.43 7.95 -30.78
C GLN A 115 -5.08 7.41 -30.27
N ASP A 116 -4.02 7.71 -31.02
CA ASP A 116 -2.64 7.47 -30.60
C ASP A 116 -2.22 8.52 -29.56
N PHE A 117 -2.06 8.09 -28.30
CA PHE A 117 -1.64 8.94 -27.19
C PHE A 117 -0.12 9.22 -27.17
N SER A 118 0.62 8.82 -28.19
CA SER A 118 2.05 9.14 -28.31
C SER A 118 2.26 10.66 -28.35
N THR A 119 3.15 11.15 -27.48
CA THR A 119 3.54 12.57 -27.41
C THR A 119 4.75 12.92 -28.26
N SER A 120 5.19 12.00 -29.14
CA SER A 120 6.28 12.28 -30.08
C SER A 120 5.99 13.54 -30.90
N PRO A 121 6.98 14.42 -31.15
CA PRO A 121 6.77 15.64 -31.95
C PRO A 121 6.11 15.42 -33.31
N ASP A 122 6.23 14.21 -33.86
CA ASP A 122 5.68 13.84 -35.17
C ASP A 122 4.19 13.44 -35.13
N THR A 123 3.63 13.20 -33.94
CA THR A 123 2.22 12.79 -33.79
C THR A 123 1.28 14.00 -33.80
N THR A 124 -0.01 13.75 -34.01
CA THR A 124 -1.03 14.80 -33.93
C THR A 124 -1.12 15.39 -32.53
N LEU A 125 -1.09 14.55 -31.49
CA LEU A 125 -1.07 15.00 -30.10
C LEU A 125 0.20 15.79 -29.78
N GLY A 126 1.38 15.30 -30.17
CA GLY A 126 2.65 15.99 -29.92
C GLY A 126 2.69 17.39 -30.52
N ARG A 127 2.20 17.58 -31.75
CA ARG A 127 2.07 18.90 -32.40
C ARG A 127 1.05 19.80 -31.69
N LEU A 128 -0.12 19.26 -31.36
CA LEU A 128 -1.17 20.02 -30.65
C LEU A 128 -0.68 20.53 -29.28
N LEU A 129 0.07 19.70 -28.54
CA LEU A 129 0.67 20.09 -27.28
C LEU A 129 1.81 21.10 -27.48
N ALA A 130 2.66 20.90 -28.49
CA ALA A 130 3.82 21.76 -28.79
C ALA A 130 3.45 23.22 -29.10
N ASP A 131 2.35 23.45 -29.81
CA ASP A 131 1.91 24.77 -30.24
C ASP A 131 1.03 25.49 -29.21
N SER A 132 0.70 24.85 -28.09
CA SER A 132 -0.15 25.44 -27.06
C SER A 132 0.54 26.61 -26.32
N PRO A 133 -0.19 27.66 -25.91
CA PRO A 133 0.40 28.79 -25.18
C PRO A 133 1.16 28.39 -23.90
N GLY A 134 0.58 27.49 -23.10
CA GLY A 134 1.22 27.04 -21.87
C GLY A 134 2.51 26.26 -22.11
N ARG A 135 2.59 25.45 -23.18
CA ARG A 135 3.83 24.75 -23.56
C ARG A 135 4.88 25.69 -24.11
N GLN A 136 4.48 26.76 -24.81
CA GLN A 136 5.40 27.80 -25.27
C GLN A 136 6.02 28.55 -24.09
N ILE A 137 5.22 28.91 -23.07
CA ILE A 137 5.73 29.50 -21.83
C ILE A 137 6.73 28.54 -21.18
N GLU A 138 6.35 27.28 -20.97
CA GLU A 138 7.23 26.29 -20.33
C GLU A 138 8.55 26.09 -21.08
N ARG A 139 8.54 26.13 -22.41
CA ARG A 139 9.75 26.04 -23.25
C ARG A 139 10.64 27.26 -23.10
N ALA A 140 10.06 28.45 -22.96
CA ALA A 140 10.80 29.71 -22.84
C ALA A 140 11.52 29.89 -21.50
N ILE A 141 11.09 29.16 -20.46
CA ILE A 141 11.73 29.19 -19.14
C ILE A 141 13.15 28.61 -19.22
N GLU A 142 14.12 29.41 -18.79
CA GLU A 142 15.52 29.02 -18.61
C GLU A 142 15.69 28.18 -17.34
N ALA A 143 16.45 27.08 -17.45
CA ALA A 143 16.73 26.23 -16.30
C ALA A 143 17.78 26.88 -15.40
N THR A 144 17.45 27.09 -14.13
CA THR A 144 18.39 27.53 -13.08
C THR A 144 19.11 26.38 -12.40
N ASP A 145 18.62 25.15 -12.58
CA ASP A 145 19.18 23.94 -11.99
C ASP A 145 20.03 23.18 -13.04
N SER A 146 21.22 22.72 -12.65
CA SER A 146 22.16 22.00 -13.54
C SER A 146 21.88 20.50 -13.65
N VAL A 147 20.69 20.04 -13.23
CA VAL A 147 20.36 18.61 -13.27
C VAL A 147 20.16 18.21 -14.73
N GLU A 148 21.12 17.47 -15.28
CA GLU A 148 20.98 16.79 -16.56
C GLU A 148 19.85 15.78 -16.42
N ASN A 149 18.68 16.02 -17.00
CA ASN A 149 17.77 14.93 -17.32
C ASN A 149 16.86 15.24 -18.50
N SER A 150 16.66 14.20 -19.31
CA SER A 150 15.84 14.14 -20.51
C SER A 150 14.38 14.45 -20.20
N TRP A 151 13.92 15.60 -20.71
CA TRP A 151 12.58 16.12 -20.51
C TRP A 151 11.54 15.43 -21.41
N THR A 152 10.89 14.37 -20.93
CA THR A 152 9.65 13.86 -21.52
C THR A 152 8.51 13.98 -20.52
N ALA A 153 7.81 15.11 -20.57
CA ALA A 153 6.52 15.25 -19.91
C ALA A 153 5.51 14.33 -20.61
N HIS A 154 5.27 13.16 -20.06
CA HIS A 154 4.15 12.32 -20.46
C HIS A 154 2.88 12.89 -19.78
N PRO A 155 1.84 13.29 -20.54
CA PRO A 155 0.56 13.59 -19.94
C PRO A 155 0.11 12.34 -19.17
N PRO A 156 -0.40 12.47 -17.94
CA PRO A 156 -0.95 11.31 -17.25
C PRO A 156 -2.03 10.67 -18.13
N PRO A 157 -2.13 9.33 -18.20
CA PRO A 157 -3.25 8.69 -18.88
C PRO A 157 -4.53 9.24 -18.27
N ALA A 158 -5.40 9.83 -19.09
CA ALA A 158 -6.58 10.52 -18.61
C ALA A 158 -7.52 9.51 -17.91
N PRO A 159 -7.78 9.62 -16.59
CA PRO A 159 -8.86 8.85 -16.01
C PRO A 159 -10.18 9.51 -16.42
N TYR A 160 -11.01 8.72 -17.08
CA TYR A 160 -12.42 8.99 -17.36
C TYR A 160 -13.11 9.55 -16.10
N ALA A 161 -13.45 10.84 -16.09
CA ALA A 161 -14.40 11.41 -15.13
C ALA A 161 -14.91 12.76 -15.63
N GLU A 162 -16.19 13.00 -15.36
CA GLU A 162 -17.05 13.99 -16.01
C GLU A 162 -16.95 15.42 -15.43
N ASP A 163 -15.96 15.70 -14.57
CA ASP A 163 -15.78 17.04 -13.97
C ASP A 163 -14.90 17.96 -14.84
N ASP A 164 -15.56 18.96 -15.43
CA ASP A 164 -15.13 19.92 -16.46
C ASP A 164 -14.03 20.91 -16.00
N GLU A 165 -13.66 20.93 -14.71
CA GLU A 165 -12.65 21.88 -14.19
C GLU A 165 -11.23 21.63 -14.71
N ARG A 166 -10.87 20.39 -15.08
CA ARG A 166 -9.49 20.02 -15.47
C ARG A 166 -9.04 20.61 -16.81
N PHE A 167 -9.97 21.12 -17.62
CA PHE A 167 -9.71 21.69 -18.95
C PHE A 167 -9.88 23.20 -19.01
N THR A 168 -10.14 23.86 -17.88
CA THR A 168 -10.14 25.32 -17.80
C THR A 168 -8.69 25.81 -17.97
N VAL A 169 -8.50 26.86 -18.78
CA VAL A 169 -7.19 27.51 -18.91
C VAL A 169 -6.92 28.27 -17.61
N TYR A 170 -6.06 27.70 -16.78
CA TYR A 170 -5.49 28.34 -15.62
C TYR A 170 -4.08 28.79 -15.99
N ASP A 171 -3.84 30.11 -16.01
CA ASP A 171 -2.52 30.74 -16.16
C ASP A 171 -2.24 31.49 -14.86
N TYR A 172 -2.14 30.77 -13.76
CA TYR A 172 -1.97 31.32 -12.41
C TYR A 172 -0.50 31.46 -12.02
N LEU A 173 0.38 30.60 -12.53
CA LEU A 173 1.80 30.62 -12.25
C LEU A 173 2.53 31.61 -13.14
N GLY A 174 3.42 32.41 -12.54
CA GLY A 174 4.26 33.34 -13.29
C GLY A 174 5.08 32.63 -14.37
N HIS A 175 5.35 33.35 -15.46
CA HIS A 175 5.97 32.78 -16.66
C HIS A 175 7.47 32.53 -16.49
N GLU A 176 8.04 32.89 -15.35
CA GLU A 176 9.42 32.59 -14.96
C GLU A 176 9.58 31.29 -14.16
N PHE A 177 8.49 30.66 -13.74
CA PHE A 177 8.50 29.46 -12.91
C PHE A 177 7.98 28.26 -13.68
N SER A 178 8.77 27.19 -13.65
CA SER A 178 8.44 25.90 -14.24
C SER A 178 7.58 25.07 -13.27
N LEU A 179 6.90 24.08 -13.83
CA LEU A 179 6.18 23.04 -13.06
C LEU A 179 6.87 21.69 -13.09
N PHE A 180 7.99 21.59 -13.79
CA PHE A 180 8.53 20.30 -14.17
C PHE A 180 10.01 20.14 -13.83
N GLY A 181 10.62 21.09 -13.10
CA GLY A 181 11.97 20.95 -12.51
C GLY A 181 13.03 21.94 -12.97
N LYS A 182 12.70 22.94 -13.81
CA LYS A 182 13.71 23.89 -14.35
C LYS A 182 14.16 24.94 -13.35
N THR A 183 13.31 25.27 -12.39
CA THR A 183 13.40 26.49 -11.57
C THR A 183 13.27 26.20 -10.07
N ARG A 184 13.61 24.99 -9.62
CA ARG A 184 13.42 24.57 -8.23
C ARG A 184 14.28 25.39 -7.27
N THR A 185 15.53 25.67 -7.63
CA THR A 185 16.41 26.56 -6.83
C THR A 185 15.81 27.96 -6.74
N ARG A 186 15.38 28.54 -7.87
CA ARG A 186 14.73 29.87 -7.91
C ARG A 186 13.46 29.91 -7.05
N LEU A 187 12.64 28.86 -7.10
CA LEU A 187 11.44 28.73 -6.28
C LEU A 187 11.80 28.69 -4.79
N ASN A 188 12.75 27.86 -4.37
CA ASN A 188 13.20 27.80 -2.97
C ASN A 188 13.66 29.17 -2.45
N GLU A 189 14.49 29.87 -3.23
CA GLU A 189 14.99 31.21 -2.88
C GLU A 189 13.86 32.23 -2.79
N THR A 190 12.89 32.16 -3.71
CA THR A 190 11.71 33.05 -3.73
C THR A 190 10.86 32.83 -2.48
N LEU A 191 10.53 31.57 -2.15
CA LEU A 191 9.73 31.22 -0.96
C LEU A 191 10.42 31.66 0.34
N PHE A 192 11.74 31.51 0.43
CA PHE A 192 12.50 31.96 1.59
C PHE A 192 12.53 33.49 1.70
N ARG A 193 12.78 34.20 0.60
CA ARG A 193 12.87 35.67 0.56
C ARG A 193 11.57 36.34 0.98
N ILE A 194 10.42 35.80 0.58
CA ILE A 194 9.10 36.34 0.98
C ILE A 194 8.67 35.89 2.39
N GLY A 195 9.43 35.00 3.03
CA GLY A 195 9.18 34.52 4.38
C GLY A 195 8.11 33.43 4.48
N LEU A 196 7.84 32.73 3.37
CA LEU A 196 6.94 31.57 3.36
C LEU A 196 7.61 30.32 3.92
N THR A 197 8.93 30.21 3.82
CA THR A 197 9.72 29.15 4.45
C THR A 197 10.67 29.73 5.49
N SER A 198 10.95 28.96 6.54
CA SER A 198 11.97 29.31 7.53
C SER A 198 13.39 29.07 6.98
N LYS A 199 14.40 29.55 7.70
CA LYS A 199 15.81 29.25 7.37
C LYS A 199 16.09 27.74 7.40
N ALA A 200 15.47 27.01 8.33
CA ALA A 200 15.62 25.56 8.46
C ALA A 200 14.98 24.84 7.26
N THR A 201 13.73 25.17 6.93
CA THR A 201 13.04 24.62 5.75
C THR A 201 13.79 24.91 4.45
N HIS A 202 14.28 26.14 4.25
CA HIS A 202 15.07 26.51 3.07
C HIS A 202 16.36 25.69 2.93
N ALA A 203 17.08 25.46 4.03
CA ALA A 203 18.29 24.64 4.04
C ALA A 203 17.98 23.16 3.76
N ALA A 204 16.89 22.63 4.33
CA ALA A 204 16.44 21.26 4.08
C ALA A 204 16.07 21.02 2.61
N ILE A 205 15.34 21.95 1.99
CA ILE A 205 15.03 21.91 0.55
C ILE A 205 16.32 21.92 -0.27
N LYS A 206 17.26 22.82 0.05
CA LYS A 206 18.54 22.92 -0.67
C LYS A 206 19.33 21.61 -0.64
N ASN A 207 19.38 20.94 0.51
CA ASN A 207 20.07 19.65 0.65
C ASN A 207 19.39 18.55 -0.19
N ARG A 208 18.06 18.53 -0.27
CA ARG A 208 17.32 17.56 -1.09
C ARG A 208 17.42 17.83 -2.60
N LEU A 209 17.52 19.11 -2.99
CA LEU A 209 17.76 19.46 -4.39
C LEU A 209 19.12 18.96 -4.88
N THR A 210 20.15 18.93 -4.02
CA THR A 210 21.45 18.35 -4.37
C THR A 210 21.44 16.82 -4.47
N GLY A 211 20.45 16.15 -3.89
CA GLY A 211 20.28 14.70 -3.93
C GLY A 211 19.33 14.18 -5.02
N GLU A 212 18.76 15.08 -5.83
CA GLU A 212 17.72 14.78 -6.84
C GLU A 212 16.36 14.28 -6.26
N ASP A 213 16.16 14.36 -4.94
CA ASP A 213 14.94 13.88 -4.25
C ASP A 213 13.66 14.68 -4.57
N LEU A 214 13.79 15.87 -5.15
CA LEU A 214 12.70 16.79 -5.47
C LEU A 214 12.70 17.07 -6.98
N PRO A 215 12.12 16.19 -7.81
CA PRO A 215 12.27 16.26 -9.25
C PRO A 215 11.56 17.47 -9.87
N THR A 216 10.49 17.98 -9.26
CA THR A 216 9.73 19.14 -9.76
C THR A 216 9.51 20.24 -8.71
N GLU A 217 9.05 21.42 -9.15
CA GLU A 217 8.60 22.50 -8.27
C GLU A 217 7.42 22.09 -7.40
N MET A 218 6.54 21.22 -7.90
CA MET A 218 5.42 20.69 -7.13
C MET A 218 5.91 19.81 -5.98
N ASP A 219 6.93 18.97 -6.19
CA ASP A 219 7.52 18.12 -5.14
C ASP A 219 8.21 18.97 -4.08
N LEU A 220 8.96 19.99 -4.51
CA LEU A 220 9.56 20.97 -3.62
C LEU A 220 8.51 21.66 -2.77
N LEU A 221 7.41 22.11 -3.37
CA LEU A 221 6.37 22.82 -2.67
C LEU A 221 5.58 21.91 -1.72
N ALA A 222 5.31 20.67 -2.11
CA ALA A 222 4.72 19.66 -1.22
C ALA A 222 5.61 19.40 0.00
N PHE A 223 6.92 19.28 -0.21
CA PHE A 223 7.89 19.16 0.88
C PHE A 223 7.89 20.41 1.78
N ALA A 224 7.87 21.61 1.20
CA ALA A 224 7.81 22.87 1.92
C ALA A 224 6.54 22.99 2.78
N VAL A 225 5.36 22.65 2.22
CA VAL A 225 4.09 22.61 2.97
C VAL A 225 4.20 21.67 4.16
N LYS A 226 4.69 20.44 3.96
CA LYS A 226 4.83 19.45 5.04
C LYS A 226 5.76 19.96 6.14
N ARG A 227 6.91 20.52 5.78
CA ARG A 227 7.89 21.03 6.76
C ARG A 227 7.38 22.25 7.52
N THR A 228 6.80 23.23 6.85
CA THR A 228 6.22 24.41 7.51
C THR A 228 5.07 24.01 8.43
N LEU A 229 4.21 23.06 8.02
CA LEU A 229 3.16 22.55 8.90
C LEU A 229 3.72 21.89 10.16
N THR A 230 4.80 21.10 10.02
CA THR A 230 5.48 20.50 11.16
C THR A 230 6.08 21.57 12.08
N GLU A 231 6.70 22.61 11.53
CA GLU A 231 7.24 23.75 12.31
C GLU A 231 6.12 24.49 13.06
N ASP A 232 4.99 24.79 12.39
CA ASP A 232 3.83 25.47 12.98
C ASP A 232 3.24 24.68 14.17
N ASN A 233 3.36 23.35 14.14
CA ASN A 233 2.76 22.44 15.13
C ASN A 233 3.79 21.72 16.01
N ILE A 234 5.06 22.12 15.98
CA ILE A 234 6.16 21.33 16.56
C ILE A 234 5.96 21.05 18.05
N ASN A 235 5.46 22.01 18.82
CA ASN A 235 5.24 21.86 20.25
C ASN A 235 4.18 20.79 20.56
N GLN A 236 3.07 20.78 19.81
CA GLN A 236 2.02 19.77 19.94
C GLN A 236 2.57 18.41 19.50
N LEU A 237 3.19 18.35 18.32
CA LEU A 237 3.73 17.14 17.73
C LEU A 237 4.82 16.50 18.61
N LYS A 238 5.68 17.30 19.26
CA LYS A 238 6.64 16.80 20.27
C LYS A 238 5.97 16.36 21.57
N GLY A 239 4.82 16.93 21.93
CA GLY A 239 3.98 16.41 23.00
C GLY A 239 3.48 15.00 22.68
N GLU A 240 2.93 14.82 21.48
CA GLU A 240 2.44 13.53 20.97
C GLU A 240 3.57 12.51 20.82
N GLU A 241 4.71 12.89 20.23
CA GLU A 241 5.91 12.05 20.13
C GLU A 241 6.37 11.57 21.50
N ARG A 242 6.46 12.46 22.51
CA ARG A 242 6.85 12.07 23.86
C ARG A 242 5.85 11.13 24.50
N LEU A 243 4.55 11.33 24.31
CA LEU A 243 3.53 10.42 24.83
C LEU A 243 3.65 9.04 24.18
N LEU A 244 3.84 9.01 22.86
CA LEU A 244 4.03 7.80 22.09
C LEU A 244 5.30 7.04 22.51
N VAL A 245 6.45 7.72 22.55
CA VAL A 245 7.73 7.14 22.96
C VAL A 245 7.64 6.61 24.39
N ASN A 246 7.11 7.39 25.33
CA ASN A 246 6.92 6.93 26.71
C ASN A 246 6.00 5.70 26.80
N HIS A 247 4.93 5.67 26.01
CA HIS A 247 4.03 4.53 25.94
C HIS A 247 4.76 3.28 25.43
N LEU A 248 5.50 3.40 24.33
CA LEU A 248 6.25 2.30 23.74
C LEU A 248 7.40 1.82 24.65
N VAL A 249 8.09 2.72 25.37
CA VAL A 249 9.09 2.35 26.38
C VAL A 249 8.44 1.58 27.55
N ARG A 250 7.28 2.03 28.05
CA ARG A 250 6.54 1.30 29.11
C ARG A 250 6.05 -0.08 28.67
N ARG A 251 5.85 -0.28 27.37
CA ARG A 251 5.51 -1.56 26.75
C ARG A 251 6.74 -2.39 26.40
N GLU A 252 7.95 -1.93 26.73
CA GLU A 252 9.22 -2.59 26.41
C GLU A 252 9.42 -2.75 24.87
N LEU A 253 8.73 -1.92 24.08
CA LEU A 253 8.87 -1.85 22.62
C LEU A 253 10.00 -0.90 22.19
N LEU A 254 10.46 -0.03 23.06
CA LEU A 254 11.61 0.85 22.83
C LEU A 254 12.52 0.84 24.05
N HIS A 255 13.83 1.02 23.85
CA HIS A 255 14.77 1.24 24.94
C HIS A 255 14.55 2.63 25.58
N PRO A 256 14.76 2.82 26.89
CA PRO A 256 14.58 4.12 27.55
C PRO A 256 15.35 5.29 26.92
N GLU A 257 16.46 5.03 26.23
CA GLU A 257 17.23 6.04 25.47
C GLU A 257 16.41 6.72 24.37
N ALA A 258 15.32 6.10 23.87
CA ALA A 258 14.41 6.74 22.94
C ALA A 258 13.77 8.02 23.53
N ILE A 259 13.58 8.07 24.86
CA ILE A 259 13.09 9.28 25.54
C ILE A 259 14.13 10.39 25.44
N LEU A 260 15.41 10.07 25.65
CA LEU A 260 16.51 11.04 25.56
C LEU A 260 16.65 11.58 24.13
N LEU A 261 16.60 10.70 23.12
CA LEU A 261 16.66 11.11 21.72
C LEU A 261 15.52 12.06 21.35
N SER A 262 14.30 11.80 21.85
CA SER A 262 13.16 12.71 21.67
C SER A 262 13.40 14.08 22.34
N GLU A 263 14.09 14.13 23.48
CA GLU A 263 14.38 15.37 24.21
C GLU A 263 15.53 16.20 23.63
N GLU A 264 16.55 15.55 23.03
CA GLU A 264 17.71 16.21 22.44
C GLU A 264 17.37 17.05 21.19
N GLN A 265 16.27 16.73 20.52
CA GLN A 265 15.79 17.44 19.33
C GLN A 265 14.46 18.17 19.61
N PRO A 266 14.46 19.28 20.38
CA PRO A 266 13.23 19.92 20.83
C PRO A 266 12.43 20.59 19.70
N ASN A 267 13.08 20.90 18.58
CA ASN A 267 12.49 21.61 17.44
C ASN A 267 12.30 20.73 16.21
N GLU A 268 12.56 19.42 16.31
CA GLU A 268 12.42 18.48 15.20
C GLU A 268 11.79 17.17 15.69
N LEU A 269 10.92 16.61 14.86
CA LEU A 269 10.42 15.25 15.07
C LEU A 269 11.51 14.27 14.69
N VAL A 270 11.76 13.32 15.58
CA VAL A 270 12.64 12.20 15.31
C VAL A 270 11.88 11.23 14.40
N ASP A 271 12.55 10.69 13.37
CA ASP A 271 11.92 9.69 12.52
C ASP A 271 11.49 8.50 13.39
N PHE A 272 10.22 8.10 13.30
CA PHE A 272 9.72 6.97 14.07
C PHE A 272 10.52 5.69 13.80
N PHE A 273 11.07 5.55 12.59
CA PHE A 273 11.97 4.46 12.25
C PHE A 273 13.30 4.51 13.02
N GLU A 274 13.80 5.70 13.35
CA GLU A 274 14.99 5.89 14.18
C GLU A 274 14.76 5.38 15.61
N PHE A 275 13.60 5.70 16.21
CA PHE A 275 13.23 5.12 17.51
C PHE A 275 13.23 3.60 17.48
N LEU A 276 12.64 3.01 16.45
CA LEU A 276 12.52 1.55 16.34
C LEU A 276 13.85 0.83 16.25
N SER A 277 14.90 1.52 15.77
CA SER A 277 16.27 1.00 15.73
C SER A 277 16.95 0.92 17.10
N LEU A 278 16.40 1.57 18.13
CA LEU A 278 16.89 1.51 19.51
C LEU A 278 16.37 0.28 20.29
N GLY A 279 15.51 -0.56 19.70
CA GLY A 279 15.02 -1.77 20.35
C GLY A 279 16.01 -2.94 20.25
N GLU A 280 16.21 -3.69 21.34
CA GLU A 280 17.12 -4.85 21.38
C GLU A 280 16.76 -5.98 20.38
N SER A 281 15.50 -6.02 19.93
CA SER A 281 14.98 -7.08 19.05
C SER A 281 14.84 -6.66 17.59
N ALA A 282 15.63 -5.69 17.10
CA ALA A 282 15.56 -5.21 15.73
C ALA A 282 16.92 -5.21 15.03
N VAL A 283 16.91 -5.48 13.72
CA VAL A 283 18.07 -5.29 12.83
C VAL A 283 17.66 -4.33 11.72
N ARG A 284 18.45 -3.27 11.52
CA ARG A 284 18.25 -2.24 10.50
C ARG A 284 19.17 -2.50 9.30
N PHE A 285 18.65 -2.23 8.12
CA PHE A 285 19.39 -2.25 6.87
C PHE A 285 19.21 -0.92 6.14
N ARG A 286 20.29 -0.46 5.50
CA ARG A 286 20.21 0.55 4.45
C ARG A 286 20.33 -0.17 3.11
N THR A 287 19.45 0.14 2.16
CA THR A 287 19.35 -0.59 0.89
C THR A 287 20.52 -0.30 -0.05
N ASP A 288 21.16 0.87 0.09
CA ASP A 288 22.38 1.26 -0.62
C ASP A 288 23.66 0.59 -0.09
N GLU A 289 23.65 0.10 1.15
CA GLU A 289 24.74 -0.65 1.77
C GLU A 289 24.65 -2.16 1.49
N LEU A 290 23.52 -2.65 1.00
CA LEU A 290 23.34 -4.05 0.63
C LEU A 290 23.92 -4.35 -0.77
N PRO A 291 24.40 -5.58 -1.00
CA PRO A 291 24.82 -6.01 -2.32
C PRO A 291 23.74 -5.80 -3.39
N THR A 292 24.15 -5.40 -4.58
CA THR A 292 23.24 -5.22 -5.72
C THR A 292 22.71 -6.54 -6.27
N ASP A 293 23.46 -7.63 -6.13
CA ASP A 293 23.01 -8.99 -6.46
C ASP A 293 22.01 -9.49 -5.39
N PRO A 294 20.74 -9.78 -5.76
CA PRO A 294 19.73 -10.24 -4.82
C PRO A 294 20.15 -11.46 -4.00
N LYS A 295 20.92 -12.39 -4.58
CA LYS A 295 21.35 -13.61 -3.87
C LYS A 295 22.29 -13.25 -2.71
N LEU A 296 23.21 -12.32 -2.94
CA LEU A 296 24.14 -11.83 -1.92
C LEU A 296 23.43 -10.93 -0.90
N ALA A 297 22.46 -10.11 -1.34
CA ALA A 297 21.67 -9.26 -0.46
C ALA A 297 20.82 -10.07 0.52
N TYR A 298 20.04 -11.04 0.02
CA TYR A 298 19.28 -11.95 0.89
C TYR A 298 20.20 -12.73 1.83
N ARG A 299 21.38 -13.14 1.37
CA ARG A 299 22.36 -13.79 2.24
C ARG A 299 22.78 -12.89 3.39
N ALA A 300 23.13 -11.63 3.13
CA ALA A 300 23.49 -10.66 4.15
C ALA A 300 22.35 -10.43 5.15
N VAL A 301 21.10 -10.30 4.66
CA VAL A 301 19.91 -10.17 5.52
C VAL A 301 19.75 -11.40 6.43
N TYR A 302 19.82 -12.60 5.87
CA TYR A 302 19.67 -13.86 6.61
C TYR A 302 20.79 -14.09 7.63
N ASP A 303 22.04 -13.78 7.29
CA ASP A 303 23.16 -13.89 8.23
C ASP A 303 22.94 -12.97 9.45
N SER A 304 22.43 -11.75 9.26
CA SER A 304 22.09 -10.84 10.38
C SER A 304 20.94 -11.37 11.24
N LEU A 305 20.01 -12.16 10.67
CA LEU A 305 18.91 -12.75 11.43
C LEU A 305 19.34 -13.83 12.43
N ARG A 306 20.53 -14.43 12.28
CA ARG A 306 21.05 -15.41 13.25
C ARG A 306 21.22 -14.81 14.65
N GLY A 307 21.53 -13.51 14.74
CA GLY A 307 21.65 -12.81 16.01
C GLY A 307 20.31 -12.38 16.60
N LEU A 308 19.25 -12.35 15.78
CA LEU A 308 17.92 -11.85 16.18
C LEU A 308 16.94 -12.98 16.48
N VAL A 309 16.94 -14.03 15.67
CA VAL A 309 15.97 -15.12 15.74
C VAL A 309 16.58 -16.28 16.54
N PRO A 310 15.99 -16.67 17.69
CA PRO A 310 16.52 -17.76 18.50
C PRO A 310 16.63 -19.08 17.72
N ASP A 311 17.75 -19.79 17.91
CA ASP A 311 18.06 -21.08 17.29
C ASP A 311 18.03 -21.11 15.75
N PHE A 312 18.15 -19.94 15.10
CA PHE A 312 18.07 -19.81 13.64
C PHE A 312 19.40 -20.07 12.94
N ASP A 313 19.96 -21.26 13.12
CA ASP A 313 21.21 -21.69 12.48
C ASP A 313 20.96 -22.25 11.07
N PHE A 314 20.56 -21.38 10.15
CA PHE A 314 20.24 -21.80 8.79
C PHE A 314 21.48 -22.23 7.99
N THR A 315 21.28 -23.18 7.08
CA THR A 315 22.24 -23.67 6.09
C THR A 315 21.58 -23.72 4.71
N GLU A 316 22.38 -23.94 3.67
CA GLU A 316 21.90 -24.13 2.29
C GLU A 316 20.94 -23.05 1.75
N LEU A 317 21.15 -21.78 2.12
CA LEU A 317 20.34 -20.69 1.57
C LEU A 317 20.49 -20.62 0.04
N ARG A 318 19.36 -20.77 -0.66
CA ARG A 318 19.25 -20.66 -2.12
C ARG A 318 18.21 -19.59 -2.45
N VAL A 319 18.57 -18.74 -3.40
CA VAL A 319 17.68 -17.72 -3.97
C VAL A 319 17.66 -17.94 -5.48
N GLU A 320 16.49 -18.31 -5.99
CA GLU A 320 16.23 -18.57 -7.40
C GLU A 320 15.31 -17.47 -7.93
N LEU A 321 15.67 -16.86 -9.05
CA LEU A 321 14.83 -15.88 -9.74
C LEU A 321 14.24 -16.59 -10.97
N ILE A 322 12.92 -16.64 -11.04
CA ILE A 322 12.11 -17.32 -12.04
C ILE A 322 11.41 -16.26 -12.88
N LYS A 323 11.85 -16.10 -14.13
CA LYS A 323 11.16 -15.25 -15.09
C LYS A 323 9.90 -15.96 -15.58
N VAL A 324 8.73 -15.42 -15.30
CA VAL A 324 7.48 -15.93 -15.86
C VAL A 324 7.12 -15.05 -17.05
N ALA A 325 7.16 -15.62 -18.25
CA ALA A 325 6.54 -14.99 -19.41
C ALA A 325 5.03 -15.02 -19.18
N THR A 326 4.43 -13.88 -18.86
CA THR A 326 2.98 -13.72 -18.92
C THR A 326 2.57 -13.60 -20.39
N ASP A 327 1.37 -14.10 -20.71
CA ASP A 327 0.87 -14.22 -22.08
C ASP A 327 1.05 -12.93 -22.91
N GLU A 328 1.13 -13.10 -24.25
CA GLU A 328 1.54 -12.15 -25.31
C GLU A 328 0.91 -10.73 -25.28
N THR A 329 -0.06 -10.46 -24.40
CA THR A 329 -0.75 -9.16 -24.25
C THR A 329 -0.27 -8.34 -23.05
N SER A 330 0.57 -8.89 -22.18
CA SER A 330 1.12 -8.17 -21.02
C SER A 330 2.61 -7.88 -21.26
N THR A 331 2.95 -6.60 -21.35
CA THR A 331 4.33 -6.15 -21.59
C THR A 331 5.26 -6.31 -20.37
N GLY A 332 4.75 -6.78 -19.24
CA GLY A 332 5.52 -6.93 -18.00
C GLY A 332 6.05 -8.35 -17.81
N LEU A 333 7.36 -8.52 -17.80
CA LEU A 333 7.99 -9.71 -17.23
C LEU A 333 7.71 -9.73 -15.72
N VAL A 334 6.91 -10.68 -15.24
CA VAL A 334 6.83 -10.92 -13.79
C VAL A 334 7.99 -11.82 -13.41
N ASP A 335 9.03 -11.23 -12.86
CA ASP A 335 10.04 -11.97 -12.11
C ASP A 335 9.34 -12.48 -10.84
N SER A 336 9.21 -13.79 -10.69
CA SER A 336 8.91 -14.43 -9.41
C SER A 336 10.21 -14.95 -8.82
N GLY A 337 10.35 -15.04 -7.51
CA GLY A 337 11.53 -15.64 -6.88
C GLY A 337 11.15 -16.82 -6.01
N ARG A 338 12.13 -17.66 -5.68
CA ARG A 338 12.01 -18.66 -4.63
C ARG A 338 13.21 -18.56 -3.71
N VAL A 339 12.97 -18.52 -2.41
CA VAL A 339 14.02 -18.61 -1.40
C VAL A 339 13.81 -19.91 -0.63
N SER A 340 14.90 -20.62 -0.34
CA SER A 340 14.87 -21.79 0.52
C SER A 340 16.10 -21.89 1.40
N PHE A 341 15.96 -22.44 2.59
CA PHE A 341 17.04 -22.67 3.54
C PHE A 341 16.70 -23.88 4.43
N THR A 342 17.69 -24.39 5.16
CA THR A 342 17.56 -25.56 6.04
C THR A 342 17.96 -25.20 7.45
N VAL A 343 17.19 -25.58 8.48
CA VAL A 343 17.55 -25.42 9.90
C VAL A 343 17.50 -26.79 10.56
N GLY A 344 18.65 -27.33 10.97
CA GLY A 344 18.74 -28.72 11.40
C GLY A 344 18.41 -29.68 10.25
N GLU A 345 17.37 -30.50 10.41
CA GLU A 345 16.87 -31.43 9.38
C GLU A 345 15.68 -30.84 8.58
N ASP A 346 15.13 -29.71 9.04
CA ASP A 346 13.92 -29.13 8.47
C ASP A 346 14.27 -28.16 7.34
N ARG A 347 13.58 -28.29 6.19
CA ARG A 347 13.74 -27.41 5.04
C ARG A 347 12.56 -26.46 4.93
N TYR A 348 12.87 -25.19 4.73
CA TYR A 348 11.92 -24.11 4.54
C TYR A 348 12.08 -23.51 3.15
N ALA A 349 10.96 -23.30 2.45
CA ALA A 349 10.95 -22.66 1.14
C ALA A 349 9.72 -21.76 0.99
N TYR A 350 9.85 -20.69 0.22
CA TYR A 350 8.74 -19.79 -0.09
C TYR A 350 8.99 -19.03 -1.39
N ASN A 351 7.92 -18.53 -1.98
CA ASN A 351 7.96 -17.73 -3.19
C ASN A 351 8.02 -16.23 -2.86
N LEU A 352 8.83 -15.51 -3.61
CA LEU A 352 8.87 -14.05 -3.66
C LEU A 352 7.94 -13.58 -4.77
N ALA A 353 6.99 -12.72 -4.43
CA ALA A 353 6.22 -11.98 -5.42
C ALA A 353 6.85 -10.60 -5.59
N PHE A 354 7.46 -10.33 -6.75
CA PHE A 354 7.92 -8.98 -7.05
C PHE A 354 6.77 -8.16 -7.65
N PRO A 355 6.66 -6.87 -7.33
CA PRO A 355 5.66 -6.02 -7.96
C PRO A 355 5.91 -5.96 -9.49
N PRO A 356 4.84 -6.00 -10.32
CA PRO A 356 4.94 -6.13 -11.77
C PRO A 356 5.63 -4.96 -12.48
N ASN A 357 5.90 -3.85 -11.79
CA ASN A 357 6.39 -2.60 -12.39
C ASN A 357 7.92 -2.41 -12.34
N LEU A 358 8.69 -3.40 -11.88
CA LEU A 358 10.16 -3.26 -11.81
C LEU A 358 10.85 -3.27 -13.19
N ALA A 359 10.16 -3.70 -14.25
CA ALA A 359 10.74 -3.87 -15.59
C ALA A 359 10.61 -2.65 -16.52
N ASP A 360 9.69 -1.71 -16.24
CA ASP A 360 9.27 -0.67 -17.20
C ASP A 360 9.88 0.73 -16.95
N ASP A 361 10.72 0.91 -15.93
CA ASP A 361 11.40 2.19 -15.68
C ASP A 361 12.90 2.13 -16.08
N PRO A 362 13.26 2.49 -17.33
CA PRO A 362 14.65 2.51 -17.79
C PRO A 362 15.48 3.64 -17.16
N LEU A 363 14.90 4.54 -16.36
CA LEU A 363 15.59 5.67 -15.74
C LEU A 363 16.09 5.40 -14.31
N ASP A 364 15.73 4.27 -13.70
CA ASP A 364 16.11 3.98 -12.30
C ASP A 364 17.11 2.80 -12.17
N THR A 365 18.02 2.70 -13.15
CA THR A 365 19.13 1.72 -13.22
C THR A 365 20.22 1.90 -12.14
N VAL A 366 19.88 2.32 -10.93
CA VAL A 366 20.74 1.98 -9.79
C VAL A 366 20.30 0.58 -9.36
N ALA A 367 21.15 -0.40 -9.60
CA ALA A 367 20.98 -1.80 -9.23
C ALA A 367 20.85 -1.98 -7.70
N ARG A 368 19.81 -1.42 -7.07
CA ARG A 368 19.61 -1.47 -5.62
C ARG A 368 18.78 -2.70 -5.29
N PHE A 369 19.13 -3.34 -4.19
CA PHE A 369 18.33 -4.42 -3.65
C PHE A 369 16.95 -3.87 -3.22
N VAL A 370 15.89 -4.48 -3.75
CA VAL A 370 14.52 -4.15 -3.38
C VAL A 370 14.05 -5.16 -2.32
N PRO A 371 13.87 -4.72 -1.05
CA PRO A 371 13.42 -5.62 0.00
C PRO A 371 11.99 -6.12 -0.27
N ASN A 372 11.79 -7.44 -0.13
CA ASN A 372 10.48 -8.05 -0.31
C ASN A 372 9.95 -8.60 1.01
N PRO A 373 8.81 -8.09 1.54
CA PRO A 373 8.21 -8.58 2.79
C PRO A 373 7.85 -10.08 2.78
N SER A 374 7.64 -10.69 1.60
CA SER A 374 7.44 -12.15 1.50
C SER A 374 8.64 -12.96 2.01
N MET A 375 9.82 -12.33 2.16
CA MET A 375 11.00 -12.99 2.72
C MET A 375 10.81 -13.49 4.16
N LEU A 376 9.84 -12.90 4.88
CA LEU A 376 9.52 -13.29 6.24
C LEU A 376 8.86 -14.68 6.32
N THR A 377 8.22 -15.16 5.25
CA THR A 377 7.32 -16.34 5.31
C THR A 377 8.06 -17.59 5.77
N GLY A 378 9.24 -17.88 5.20
CA GLY A 378 10.01 -19.06 5.61
C GLY A 378 10.48 -18.99 7.07
N ILE A 379 10.90 -17.80 7.53
CA ILE A 379 11.39 -17.61 8.90
C ILE A 379 10.24 -17.71 9.91
N ASN A 380 9.08 -17.15 9.56
CA ASN A 380 7.88 -17.23 10.40
C ASN A 380 7.29 -18.64 10.44
N HIS A 381 7.44 -19.41 9.36
CA HIS A 381 7.13 -20.85 9.37
C HIS A 381 8.07 -21.60 10.33
N PHE A 382 9.38 -21.39 10.24
CA PHE A 382 10.35 -21.94 11.20
C PHE A 382 9.99 -21.60 12.66
N LEU A 383 9.65 -20.34 12.94
CA LEU A 383 9.24 -19.91 14.27
C LEU A 383 7.94 -20.60 14.74
N ALA A 384 6.98 -20.81 13.84
CA ALA A 384 5.74 -21.52 14.14
C ALA A 384 5.98 -23.01 14.47
N ASP A 385 6.92 -23.66 13.78
CA ASP A 385 7.29 -25.07 14.02
C ASP A 385 7.88 -25.26 15.42
N ARG A 386 8.60 -24.26 15.90
CA ARG A 386 9.17 -24.20 17.24
C ARG A 386 8.16 -23.74 18.29
N ALA A 387 6.90 -23.57 17.92
CA ALA A 387 5.83 -23.02 18.76
C ALA A 387 6.22 -21.68 19.40
N SER A 388 7.04 -20.89 18.70
CA SER A 388 7.43 -19.57 19.18
C SER A 388 6.20 -18.66 19.25
N ARG A 389 6.12 -17.85 20.30
CA ARG A 389 5.12 -16.77 20.42
C ARG A 389 5.45 -15.56 19.56
N TYR A 390 6.64 -15.55 18.97
CA TYR A 390 7.16 -14.44 18.19
C TYR A 390 7.04 -14.68 16.69
N ARG A 391 6.91 -13.60 15.93
CA ARG A 391 7.05 -13.56 14.46
C ARG A 391 7.94 -12.40 14.07
N LEU A 392 8.71 -12.60 13.01
CA LEU A 392 9.48 -11.57 12.37
C LEU A 392 8.53 -10.65 11.60
N ALA A 393 8.65 -9.35 11.83
CA ALA A 393 7.95 -8.30 11.13
C ALA A 393 8.92 -7.45 10.32
N PHE A 394 8.45 -6.97 9.17
CA PHE A 394 9.13 -6.03 8.31
C PHE A 394 8.60 -4.62 8.59
N LEU A 395 9.53 -3.69 8.78
CA LEU A 395 9.26 -2.29 9.05
C LEU A 395 9.93 -1.45 7.98
N ALA A 396 9.18 -0.54 7.38
CA ALA A 396 9.69 0.48 6.47
C ALA A 396 8.91 1.78 6.68
N PRO A 397 9.43 2.94 6.23
CA PRO A 397 8.64 4.17 6.16
C PRO A 397 7.31 3.94 5.44
N ALA A 398 6.23 4.53 5.97
CA ALA A 398 4.93 4.55 5.30
C ALA A 398 4.94 5.59 4.19
N ASP A 399 5.56 5.25 3.05
CA ASP A 399 5.45 6.02 1.82
C ASP A 399 4.65 5.22 0.77
N PRO A 400 3.41 5.62 0.46
CA PRO A 400 2.57 4.93 -0.52
C PRO A 400 3.10 5.03 -1.96
N GLY A 401 4.07 5.91 -2.25
CA GLY A 401 4.74 6.00 -3.55
C GLY A 401 6.04 5.20 -3.64
N ALA A 402 6.58 4.71 -2.52
CA ALA A 402 7.89 4.06 -2.45
C ALA A 402 7.81 2.53 -2.46
N GLU A 403 6.77 1.91 -3.03
CA GLU A 403 6.70 0.45 -3.16
C GLU A 403 7.93 -0.07 -3.94
N GLY A 404 8.91 -0.55 -3.19
CA GLY A 404 10.20 -1.03 -3.71
C GLY A 404 11.37 -0.03 -3.68
N ARG A 405 11.17 1.23 -3.28
CA ARG A 405 12.20 2.30 -3.27
C ARG A 405 12.53 2.84 -1.88
N THR A 406 12.49 1.98 -0.86
CA THR A 406 12.81 2.37 0.51
C THR A 406 14.33 2.45 0.71
N GLU A 407 14.84 3.57 1.23
CA GLU A 407 16.28 3.72 1.56
C GLU A 407 16.72 2.83 2.73
N TYR A 408 15.79 2.51 3.63
CA TYR A 408 16.04 1.70 4.81
C TYR A 408 14.82 0.84 5.14
N PHE A 409 15.09 -0.31 5.75
CA PHE A 409 14.09 -1.18 6.34
C PHE A 409 14.64 -1.85 7.59
N ALA A 410 13.76 -2.34 8.47
CA ALA A 410 14.15 -3.08 9.65
C ALA A 410 13.36 -4.37 9.76
N LEU A 411 13.97 -5.35 10.40
CA LEU A 411 13.37 -6.62 10.76
C LEU A 411 13.32 -6.71 12.27
N ARG A 412 12.14 -6.99 12.82
CA ARG A 412 11.92 -7.02 14.26
C ARG A 412 11.16 -8.25 14.68
N LEU A 413 11.61 -8.91 15.74
CA LEU A 413 10.91 -10.02 16.33
C LEU A 413 9.85 -9.50 17.32
N LEU A 414 8.57 -9.79 17.05
CA LEU A 414 7.42 -9.26 17.81
C LEU A 414 6.49 -10.39 18.24
N THR A 415 5.83 -10.25 19.37
CA THR A 415 4.64 -11.04 19.74
C THR A 415 3.38 -10.43 19.13
N GLN A 416 2.26 -11.15 19.13
CA GLN A 416 1.01 -10.63 18.59
C GLN A 416 0.53 -9.33 19.28
N PRO A 417 0.54 -9.21 20.62
CA PRO A 417 0.20 -7.95 21.28
C PRO A 417 1.12 -6.80 20.89
N GLU A 418 2.43 -7.07 20.79
CA GLU A 418 3.44 -6.08 20.40
C GLU A 418 3.26 -5.61 18.95
N TYR A 419 2.97 -6.53 18.03
CA TYR A 419 2.66 -6.20 16.63
C TYR A 419 1.42 -5.32 16.52
N ASN A 420 0.36 -5.66 17.25
CA ASN A 420 -0.88 -4.88 17.24
C ASN A 420 -0.67 -3.49 17.87
N GLU A 421 0.07 -3.41 18.97
CA GLU A 421 0.40 -2.14 19.63
C GLU A 421 1.24 -1.26 18.70
N LEU A 422 2.26 -1.82 18.05
CA LEU A 422 3.11 -1.07 17.13
C LEU A 422 2.38 -0.63 15.86
N GLY A 423 1.52 -1.49 15.31
CA GLY A 423 0.70 -1.17 14.14
C GLY A 423 -0.35 -0.10 14.42
N ALA A 424 -0.86 0.00 15.66
CA ALA A 424 -1.76 1.07 16.09
C ALA A 424 -1.02 2.36 16.47
N ALA A 425 0.22 2.24 16.94
CA ALA A 425 1.03 3.32 17.50
C ALA A 425 1.45 4.37 16.46
N SER A 426 1.72 3.97 15.21
CA SER A 426 2.12 4.91 14.18
C SER A 426 1.66 4.50 12.79
N SER A 427 1.06 5.47 12.10
CA SER A 427 0.73 5.37 10.69
C SER A 427 1.94 5.66 9.80
N ASP A 428 3.06 6.14 10.35
CA ASP A 428 4.29 6.50 9.62
C ASP A 428 5.19 5.31 9.32
N ILE A 429 4.81 4.11 9.76
CA ILE A 429 5.47 2.86 9.38
C ILE A 429 4.53 1.94 8.61
N SER A 430 5.07 1.32 7.58
CA SER A 430 4.51 0.12 7.00
C SER A 430 5.00 -1.06 7.82
N LEU A 431 4.12 -1.58 8.69
CA LEU A 431 4.35 -2.81 9.43
C LEU A 431 3.73 -3.98 8.65
N LYS A 432 4.58 -4.87 8.14
CA LYS A 432 4.17 -6.07 7.40
C LYS A 432 4.64 -7.31 8.13
N GLY A 433 3.72 -8.16 8.57
CA GLY A 433 4.00 -9.51 9.03
C GLY A 433 3.44 -10.52 8.03
N THR A 434 4.17 -11.60 7.74
CA THR A 434 3.61 -12.76 7.04
C THR A 434 3.41 -13.92 8.02
N GLY A 435 2.36 -14.70 7.80
CA GLY A 435 2.02 -15.82 8.66
C GLY A 435 1.23 -15.47 9.92
N SER A 436 0.57 -16.48 10.48
CA SER A 436 -0.22 -16.35 11.70
C SER A 436 0.65 -16.48 12.95
N TYR A 437 0.31 -15.73 14.01
CA TYR A 437 0.79 -15.98 15.37
C TYR A 437 0.20 -17.25 15.99
N ASP A 438 -0.82 -17.81 15.34
CA ASP A 438 -1.42 -19.08 15.70
C ASP A 438 -0.52 -20.25 15.27
N ASN A 439 -0.02 -20.99 16.25
CA ASN A 439 0.80 -22.20 16.03
C ASN A 439 -0.06 -23.41 15.63
N ASP A 440 -1.38 -23.29 15.58
CA ASP A 440 -2.30 -24.31 15.08
C ASP A 440 -2.05 -24.68 13.60
N LEU A 441 -1.35 -23.81 12.86
CA LEU A 441 -0.97 -24.01 11.47
C LEU A 441 0.45 -24.58 11.30
N SER A 442 1.15 -24.95 12.38
CA SER A 442 2.43 -25.67 12.27
C SER A 442 2.24 -27.02 11.55
N PRO A 443 3.24 -27.54 10.81
CA PRO A 443 3.19 -28.83 10.13
C PRO A 443 2.76 -29.98 11.04
N LYS A 444 3.20 -29.97 12.31
CA LYS A 444 2.77 -30.96 13.30
C LYS A 444 1.26 -30.92 13.55
N ASN A 445 0.69 -29.72 13.71
CA ASN A 445 -0.73 -29.55 13.94
C ASN A 445 -1.55 -29.75 12.66
N LEU A 446 -1.03 -29.36 11.50
CA LEU A 446 -1.63 -29.64 10.19
C LEU A 446 -1.65 -31.14 9.88
N ARG A 447 -0.57 -31.88 10.15
CA ARG A 447 -0.54 -33.35 10.05
C ARG A 447 -1.55 -34.01 10.98
N ARG A 448 -1.70 -33.51 12.21
CA ARG A 448 -2.75 -33.97 13.13
C ARG A 448 -4.14 -33.73 12.53
N PHE A 449 -4.40 -32.52 12.04
CA PHE A 449 -5.65 -32.16 11.38
C PHE A 449 -5.93 -33.07 10.18
N LEU A 450 -4.94 -33.30 9.31
CA LEU A 450 -5.05 -34.18 8.15
C LEU A 450 -5.27 -35.65 8.56
N GLY A 451 -4.63 -36.13 9.62
CA GLY A 451 -4.91 -37.45 10.18
C GLY A 451 -6.34 -37.58 10.72
N GLN A 452 -6.91 -36.49 11.27
CA GLN A 452 -8.32 -36.45 11.64
C GLN A 452 -9.23 -36.48 10.41
N MET A 453 -8.88 -35.73 9.34
CA MET A 453 -9.61 -35.76 8.06
C MET A 453 -9.59 -37.16 7.41
N ASP A 454 -8.47 -37.85 7.48
CA ASP A 454 -8.34 -39.25 7.02
C ASP A 454 -9.22 -40.19 7.87
N SER A 455 -9.21 -40.03 9.19
CA SER A 455 -10.00 -40.88 10.10
C SER A 455 -11.52 -40.80 9.92
N ILE A 456 -12.04 -39.66 9.43
CA ILE A 456 -13.45 -39.48 9.08
C ILE A 456 -13.74 -39.82 7.61
N GLY A 457 -12.75 -40.34 6.89
CA GLY A 457 -12.85 -40.78 5.51
C GLY A 457 -12.83 -39.69 4.45
N LEU A 458 -12.52 -38.44 4.80
CA LEU A 458 -12.47 -37.33 3.83
C LEU A 458 -11.39 -37.58 2.76
N LEU A 459 -10.26 -38.20 3.15
CA LEU A 459 -9.09 -38.43 2.30
C LEU A 459 -8.98 -39.86 1.76
N ASN A 460 -9.89 -40.78 2.13
CA ASN A 460 -9.82 -42.22 1.79
C ASN A 460 -9.81 -42.53 0.29
N HIS A 461 -10.33 -41.61 -0.53
CA HIS A 461 -10.39 -41.75 -1.98
C HIS A 461 -9.06 -41.41 -2.68
N LEU A 462 -8.06 -40.93 -1.92
CA LEU A 462 -6.74 -40.56 -2.43
C LEU A 462 -5.78 -41.72 -2.28
N SER A 463 -4.98 -41.95 -3.32
CA SER A 463 -3.84 -42.84 -3.22
C SER A 463 -2.76 -42.27 -2.30
N THR A 464 -1.93 -43.14 -1.71
CA THR A 464 -0.77 -42.72 -0.92
C THR A 464 0.16 -41.78 -1.70
N THR A 465 0.31 -42.00 -3.02
CA THR A 465 1.10 -41.13 -3.90
C THR A 465 0.50 -39.72 -3.99
N GLU A 466 -0.82 -39.59 -4.11
CA GLU A 466 -1.49 -38.28 -4.13
C GLU A 466 -1.40 -37.57 -2.78
N GLN A 467 -1.56 -38.30 -1.68
CA GLN A 467 -1.42 -37.73 -0.34
C GLN A 467 0.01 -37.22 -0.08
N ASN A 468 1.04 -38.00 -0.44
CA ASN A 468 2.45 -37.60 -0.29
C ASN A 468 2.80 -36.39 -1.20
N ALA A 469 2.27 -36.36 -2.42
CA ALA A 469 2.47 -35.24 -3.33
C ALA A 469 1.78 -33.97 -2.81
N ALA A 470 0.57 -34.09 -2.25
CA ALA A 470 -0.13 -32.98 -1.60
C ALA A 470 0.65 -32.48 -0.37
N GLU A 471 1.17 -33.40 0.45
CA GLU A 471 1.99 -33.06 1.62
C GLU A 471 3.23 -32.25 1.25
N THR A 472 3.96 -32.72 0.24
CA THR A 472 5.13 -32.01 -0.28
C THR A 472 4.76 -30.59 -0.73
N ARG A 473 3.60 -30.42 -1.40
CA ARG A 473 3.17 -29.11 -1.90
C ARG A 473 2.77 -28.14 -0.79
N TRP A 474 2.04 -28.59 0.22
CA TRP A 474 1.59 -27.67 1.27
C TRP A 474 2.71 -27.34 2.27
N LEU A 475 3.66 -28.26 2.50
CA LEU A 475 4.88 -27.96 3.27
C LEU A 475 5.72 -26.85 2.63
N ASP A 476 5.70 -26.79 1.29
CA ASP A 476 6.40 -25.77 0.49
C ASP A 476 5.57 -24.48 0.28
N ALA A 477 4.37 -24.38 0.86
CA ALA A 477 3.44 -23.28 0.61
C ALA A 477 3.10 -22.44 1.85
N ASP A 478 2.56 -21.24 1.62
CA ASP A 478 2.09 -20.35 2.69
C ASP A 478 0.66 -20.73 3.13
N VAL A 479 0.58 -21.71 4.05
CA VAL A 479 -0.70 -22.21 4.57
C VAL A 479 -1.25 -21.26 5.63
N TYR A 480 -2.18 -20.38 5.23
CA TYR A 480 -2.83 -19.42 6.12
C TYR A 480 -4.09 -19.92 6.86
N SER A 481 -4.54 -21.16 6.63
CA SER A 481 -5.63 -21.77 7.43
C SER A 481 -5.63 -23.30 7.35
N ARG A 482 -6.29 -23.97 8.32
CA ARG A 482 -6.49 -25.43 8.26
C ARG A 482 -7.24 -25.87 7.00
N LEU A 483 -8.20 -25.08 6.50
CA LEU A 483 -8.90 -25.42 5.25
C LEU A 483 -8.02 -25.21 4.03
N HIS A 484 -7.12 -24.24 4.05
CA HIS A 484 -6.21 -23.99 2.94
C HIS A 484 -5.32 -25.21 2.68
N VAL A 485 -4.92 -25.96 3.71
CA VAL A 485 -4.14 -27.20 3.52
C VAL A 485 -4.87 -28.24 2.68
N LEU A 486 -6.21 -28.27 2.71
CA LEU A 486 -7.03 -29.21 1.94
C LEU A 486 -7.05 -28.89 0.44
N TRP A 487 -6.66 -27.69 0.02
CA TRP A 487 -6.57 -27.32 -1.41
C TRP A 487 -5.47 -28.06 -2.14
N TYR A 488 -4.44 -28.47 -1.43
CA TYR A 488 -3.32 -29.19 -2.01
C TYR A 488 -3.64 -30.65 -2.27
N TYR A 489 -4.70 -31.18 -1.65
CA TYR A 489 -5.19 -32.53 -1.86
C TYR A 489 -6.18 -32.54 -3.04
N PRO A 490 -5.90 -33.31 -4.10
CA PRO A 490 -6.76 -33.33 -5.28
C PRO A 490 -8.15 -33.84 -4.91
N ARG A 491 -9.20 -33.31 -5.54
CA ARG A 491 -10.59 -33.77 -5.34
C ARG A 491 -11.12 -33.71 -3.88
N VAL A 492 -10.48 -32.94 -3.00
CA VAL A 492 -10.99 -32.70 -1.64
C VAL A 492 -11.79 -31.39 -1.57
N MET A 493 -11.27 -30.33 -2.18
CA MET A 493 -11.85 -28.99 -2.10
C MET A 493 -11.78 -28.29 -3.46
N VAL A 494 -12.81 -27.51 -3.77
CA VAL A 494 -12.83 -26.63 -4.95
C VAL A 494 -12.56 -25.19 -4.51
N SER A 495 -11.51 -24.56 -5.04
CA SER A 495 -11.27 -23.13 -4.84
C SER A 495 -12.35 -22.32 -5.55
N ILE A 496 -12.87 -21.28 -4.89
CA ILE A 496 -13.78 -20.34 -5.53
C ILE A 496 -12.94 -19.35 -6.36
N ASN A 497 -12.95 -19.52 -7.68
CA ASN A 497 -12.41 -18.52 -8.60
C ASN A 497 -13.57 -17.69 -9.15
N TYR A 498 -13.79 -16.50 -8.56
CA TYR A 498 -14.88 -15.60 -8.91
C TYR A 498 -14.83 -15.13 -10.37
N ASN A 499 -13.65 -15.05 -10.98
CA ASN A 499 -13.49 -14.55 -12.34
C ASN A 499 -13.64 -15.66 -13.39
N GLY A 500 -13.18 -16.88 -13.09
CA GLY A 500 -13.17 -18.00 -14.04
C GLY A 500 -14.56 -18.61 -14.29
N ALA A 501 -15.45 -18.63 -13.30
CA ALA A 501 -16.79 -19.22 -13.43
C ALA A 501 -17.75 -18.35 -14.28
N ASN A 502 -17.39 -17.08 -14.51
CA ASN A 502 -18.19 -16.12 -15.28
C ASN A 502 -17.81 -16.10 -16.78
N LEU A 503 -16.79 -16.85 -17.17
CA LEU A 503 -16.45 -17.04 -18.58
C LEU A 503 -17.45 -18.01 -19.23
N PRO A 504 -17.70 -17.92 -20.56
CA PRO A 504 -18.55 -18.87 -21.27
C PRO A 504 -18.15 -20.34 -20.98
N GLY A 505 -19.10 -21.14 -20.48
CA GLY A 505 -18.86 -22.54 -20.07
C GLY A 505 -18.20 -22.71 -18.70
N GLY A 506 -17.89 -21.62 -17.99
CA GLY A 506 -17.25 -21.63 -16.68
C GLY A 506 -18.10 -22.31 -15.61
N ARG A 507 -19.44 -22.23 -15.69
CA ARG A 507 -20.34 -22.88 -14.72
C ARG A 507 -20.37 -24.39 -14.91
N LYS A 508 -20.33 -24.86 -16.15
CA LYS A 508 -20.20 -26.29 -16.45
C LYS A 508 -18.92 -26.86 -15.85
N VAL A 509 -17.77 -26.22 -16.10
CA VAL A 509 -16.48 -26.63 -15.53
C VAL A 509 -16.52 -26.61 -14.00
N PHE A 510 -17.17 -25.62 -13.41
CA PHE A 510 -17.36 -25.54 -11.96
C PHE A 510 -18.21 -26.70 -11.42
N LEU A 511 -19.33 -27.03 -12.07
CA LEU A 511 -20.20 -28.15 -11.69
C LEU A 511 -19.47 -29.50 -11.83
N GLU A 512 -18.65 -29.67 -12.86
CA GLU A 512 -17.78 -30.85 -13.02
C GLU A 512 -16.75 -30.97 -11.90
N ARG A 513 -16.22 -29.85 -11.40
CA ARG A 513 -15.34 -29.83 -10.22
C ARG A 513 -16.09 -30.21 -8.94
N LEU A 514 -17.34 -29.75 -8.77
CA LEU A 514 -18.21 -30.19 -7.67
C LEU A 514 -18.48 -31.70 -7.74
N ALA A 515 -18.78 -32.21 -8.93
CA ALA A 515 -18.95 -33.65 -9.17
C ALA A 515 -17.68 -34.42 -8.77
N ALA A 516 -16.50 -33.92 -9.14
CA ALA A 516 -15.22 -34.56 -8.80
C ALA A 516 -14.97 -34.65 -7.29
N ILE A 517 -15.29 -33.60 -6.51
CA ILE A 517 -15.11 -33.63 -5.05
C ILE A 517 -16.22 -34.44 -4.33
N SER A 518 -17.34 -34.73 -5.01
CA SER A 518 -18.43 -35.53 -4.44
C SER A 518 -18.14 -37.03 -4.33
N ARG A 519 -16.99 -37.47 -4.84
CA ARG A 519 -16.55 -38.88 -4.83
C ARG A 519 -17.58 -39.83 -5.46
N GLY A 520 -18.30 -39.34 -6.48
CA GLY A 520 -19.30 -40.10 -7.23
C GLY A 520 -20.73 -40.02 -6.68
N GLN A 521 -20.97 -39.31 -5.58
CA GLN A 521 -22.33 -39.11 -5.06
C GLN A 521 -23.12 -38.07 -5.85
N PHE A 522 -22.43 -37.13 -6.51
CA PHE A 522 -23.01 -36.14 -7.41
C PHE A 522 -22.42 -36.31 -8.81
N THR A 523 -23.21 -36.89 -9.73
CA THR A 523 -22.82 -37.15 -11.13
C THR A 523 -23.81 -36.48 -12.08
N PRO A 524 -23.74 -35.15 -12.24
CA PRO A 524 -24.63 -34.41 -13.12
C PRO A 524 -24.37 -34.78 -14.58
N THR A 525 -25.44 -34.81 -15.37
CA THR A 525 -25.43 -35.09 -16.81
C THR A 525 -26.17 -33.97 -17.55
N ASP A 526 -26.06 -33.92 -18.88
CA ASP A 526 -26.81 -32.97 -19.72
C ASP A 526 -26.76 -31.51 -19.24
N ILE A 527 -25.55 -31.07 -18.85
CA ILE A 527 -25.28 -29.74 -18.31
C ILE A 527 -25.46 -28.69 -19.39
N VAL A 528 -26.37 -27.76 -19.15
CA VAL A 528 -26.66 -26.58 -19.96
C VAL A 528 -26.11 -25.35 -19.26
N ASP A 529 -25.31 -24.56 -19.98
CA ASP A 529 -24.76 -23.27 -19.55
C ASP A 529 -24.79 -22.36 -20.78
N ILE A 530 -25.94 -21.71 -21.01
CA ILE A 530 -26.21 -20.90 -22.19
C ILE A 530 -26.42 -19.46 -21.75
N GLN A 531 -25.59 -18.56 -22.28
CA GLN A 531 -25.83 -17.13 -22.17
C GLN A 531 -26.94 -16.73 -23.15
N LEU A 532 -28.13 -16.40 -22.65
CA LEU A 532 -29.19 -15.89 -23.50
C LEU A 532 -28.87 -14.43 -23.84
N ARG A 533 -28.94 -14.08 -25.12
CA ARG A 533 -28.60 -12.73 -25.60
C ARG A 533 -29.39 -11.67 -24.82
N ALA A 534 -28.67 -10.75 -24.19
CA ALA A 534 -29.26 -9.54 -23.67
C ALA A 534 -29.94 -8.77 -24.81
N THR A 535 -31.22 -8.43 -24.63
CA THR A 535 -31.79 -7.34 -25.42
C THR A 535 -31.26 -6.02 -24.85
N PRO A 536 -31.21 -4.91 -25.63
CA PRO A 536 -30.70 -3.63 -25.13
C PRO A 536 -31.42 -3.10 -23.87
N THR A 537 -32.58 -3.66 -23.54
CA THR A 537 -33.47 -3.21 -22.46
C THR A 537 -33.63 -4.21 -21.33
N ALA A 538 -33.00 -5.39 -21.39
CA ALA A 538 -33.10 -6.40 -20.34
C ALA A 538 -31.70 -6.84 -19.89
N PRO A 539 -31.49 -7.08 -18.58
CA PRO A 539 -30.24 -7.66 -18.10
C PRO A 539 -30.00 -9.01 -18.79
N PRO A 540 -28.73 -9.42 -19.01
CA PRO A 540 -28.42 -10.77 -19.47
C PRO A 540 -29.09 -11.77 -18.54
N VAL A 541 -29.76 -12.78 -19.12
CA VAL A 541 -30.29 -13.91 -18.36
C VAL A 541 -29.53 -15.13 -18.84
N ASP A 542 -28.93 -15.87 -17.93
CA ASP A 542 -28.25 -17.10 -18.27
C ASP A 542 -29.14 -18.30 -17.91
N GLU A 543 -29.28 -19.23 -18.85
CA GLU A 543 -29.91 -20.52 -18.59
C GLU A 543 -28.85 -21.50 -18.09
N PHE A 544 -29.02 -21.97 -16.86
CA PHE A 544 -28.15 -22.99 -16.27
C PHE A 544 -28.98 -24.16 -15.73
N GLY A 545 -28.58 -25.40 -16.05
CA GLY A 545 -29.22 -26.59 -15.52
C GLY A 545 -28.48 -27.89 -15.84
N PHE A 546 -28.89 -28.99 -15.22
CA PHE A 546 -28.31 -30.33 -15.37
C PHE A 546 -29.31 -31.41 -14.94
N ASP A 547 -29.07 -32.64 -15.36
CA ASP A 547 -29.85 -33.83 -14.98
C ASP A 547 -29.12 -34.62 -13.91
N PHE A 548 -29.84 -35.04 -12.87
CA PHE A 548 -29.33 -35.85 -11.76
C PHE A 548 -30.42 -36.76 -11.19
N GLY A 549 -30.13 -38.03 -10.95
CA GLY A 549 -31.09 -38.96 -10.36
C GLY A 549 -32.41 -39.12 -11.14
N GLY A 550 -32.39 -38.91 -12.46
CA GLY A 550 -33.59 -38.94 -13.31
C GLY A 550 -34.47 -37.67 -13.27
N SER A 551 -34.03 -36.64 -12.55
CA SER A 551 -34.69 -35.33 -12.47
C SER A 551 -33.83 -34.24 -13.11
N ARG A 552 -34.47 -33.22 -13.68
CA ARG A 552 -33.79 -32.03 -14.22
C ARG A 552 -33.83 -30.88 -13.22
N TYR A 553 -32.66 -30.31 -12.94
CA TYR A 553 -32.46 -29.16 -12.05
C TYR A 553 -31.96 -27.99 -12.88
N GLY A 554 -32.53 -26.80 -12.67
CA GLY A 554 -32.09 -25.62 -13.40
C GLY A 554 -32.78 -24.36 -12.91
N ASN A 555 -32.18 -23.21 -13.22
CA ASN A 555 -32.75 -21.91 -12.92
C ASN A 555 -32.34 -20.89 -13.98
N LEU A 556 -33.18 -19.87 -14.18
CA LEU A 556 -32.80 -18.67 -14.90
C LEU A 556 -32.00 -17.80 -13.94
N MET A 557 -30.70 -17.67 -14.20
CA MET A 557 -29.81 -16.87 -13.39
C MET A 557 -29.87 -15.43 -13.90
N LEU A 558 -30.36 -14.51 -13.08
CA LEU A 558 -30.26 -13.08 -13.36
C LEU A 558 -28.80 -12.64 -13.20
N ASP A 559 -28.37 -11.67 -14.00
CA ASP A 559 -27.03 -11.10 -13.89
C ASP A 559 -26.97 -10.05 -12.75
N ASP A 560 -26.95 -10.52 -11.50
CA ASP A 560 -26.94 -9.67 -10.29
C ASP A 560 -25.61 -9.69 -9.51
N GLY A 561 -24.49 -9.74 -10.25
CA GLY A 561 -23.15 -9.40 -9.72
C GLY A 561 -22.24 -10.58 -9.37
N PRO A 562 -21.13 -10.34 -8.63
CA PRO A 562 -20.04 -11.32 -8.42
C PRO A 562 -20.41 -12.55 -7.56
N LEU A 563 -21.62 -12.60 -7.01
CA LEU A 563 -22.12 -13.69 -6.17
C LEU A 563 -22.96 -14.71 -6.97
N ARG A 564 -22.55 -15.10 -8.19
CA ARG A 564 -23.27 -16.08 -9.04
C ARG A 564 -23.16 -17.55 -8.58
N GLN A 565 -22.20 -17.88 -7.72
CA GLN A 565 -21.89 -19.27 -7.30
C GLN A 565 -22.82 -19.90 -6.24
N PRO A 566 -23.41 -19.16 -5.27
CA PRO A 566 -24.38 -19.71 -4.32
C PRO A 566 -25.58 -20.38 -4.99
N GLY A 567 -26.00 -19.89 -6.17
CA GLY A 567 -27.09 -20.50 -6.93
C GLY A 567 -26.78 -21.91 -7.44
N ILE A 568 -25.56 -22.13 -7.96
CA ILE A 568 -25.13 -23.46 -8.45
C ILE A 568 -25.00 -24.44 -7.28
N ILE A 569 -24.39 -24.02 -6.18
CA ILE A 569 -24.21 -24.85 -4.98
C ILE A 569 -25.57 -25.22 -4.40
N LYS A 570 -26.51 -24.25 -4.32
CA LYS A 570 -27.88 -24.49 -3.87
C LYS A 570 -28.59 -25.53 -4.74
N LEU A 571 -28.52 -25.40 -6.07
CA LEU A 571 -29.10 -26.38 -7.00
C LEU A 571 -28.47 -27.77 -6.85
N ALA A 572 -27.15 -27.85 -6.70
CA ALA A 572 -26.45 -29.12 -6.48
C ALA A 572 -26.86 -29.78 -5.15
N ASN A 573 -27.02 -29.01 -4.08
CA ASN A 573 -27.49 -29.49 -2.78
C ASN A 573 -28.96 -29.91 -2.81
N GLU A 574 -29.81 -29.19 -3.54
CA GLU A 574 -31.20 -29.58 -3.78
C GLU A 574 -31.26 -30.94 -4.51
N ALA A 575 -30.43 -31.11 -5.54
CA ALA A 575 -30.32 -32.38 -6.26
C ALA A 575 -29.86 -33.52 -5.34
N LEU A 576 -28.83 -33.30 -4.52
CA LEU A 576 -28.32 -34.30 -3.57
C LEU A 576 -29.32 -34.67 -2.47
N SER A 577 -30.14 -33.72 -2.01
CA SER A 577 -31.15 -33.97 -0.97
C SER A 577 -32.19 -35.03 -1.37
N SER A 578 -32.33 -35.31 -2.67
CA SER A 578 -33.21 -36.36 -3.19
C SER A 578 -32.67 -37.79 -3.02
N VAL A 579 -31.36 -37.95 -2.75
CA VAL A 579 -30.68 -39.25 -2.71
C VAL A 579 -29.92 -39.53 -1.40
N GLY A 580 -29.71 -38.52 -0.54
CA GLY A 580 -29.03 -38.71 0.74
C GLY A 580 -28.82 -37.43 1.53
N GLU A 581 -28.04 -37.53 2.61
CA GLU A 581 -27.74 -36.42 3.54
C GLU A 581 -26.42 -35.69 3.23
N ALA A 582 -25.65 -36.16 2.25
CA ALA A 582 -24.39 -35.53 1.87
C ALA A 582 -24.65 -34.22 1.11
N ARG A 583 -23.76 -33.23 1.31
CA ARG A 583 -23.94 -31.89 0.75
C ARG A 583 -22.62 -31.16 0.55
N PHE A 584 -22.67 -30.18 -0.34
CA PHE A 584 -21.63 -29.19 -0.54
C PHE A 584 -21.74 -28.07 0.49
N HIS A 585 -20.62 -27.72 1.09
CA HIS A 585 -20.49 -26.65 2.08
C HIS A 585 -19.61 -25.54 1.55
N LEU A 586 -20.10 -24.30 1.65
CA LEU A 586 -19.29 -23.13 1.41
C LEU A 586 -18.37 -22.90 2.61
N THR A 587 -17.13 -22.52 2.34
CA THR A 587 -16.16 -22.09 3.36
C THR A 587 -15.61 -20.72 2.98
N THR A 588 -14.79 -20.12 3.84
CA THR A 588 -14.13 -18.84 3.56
C THR A 588 -13.32 -18.85 2.26
N TYR A 589 -12.83 -20.02 1.84
CA TYR A 589 -11.87 -20.12 0.74
C TYR A 589 -12.42 -20.94 -0.44
N GLY A 590 -13.27 -21.93 -0.19
CA GLY A 590 -13.75 -22.83 -1.24
C GLY A 590 -14.92 -23.70 -0.83
N ILE A 591 -15.12 -24.81 -1.53
CA ILE A 591 -16.25 -25.71 -1.34
C ILE A 591 -15.76 -27.10 -0.99
N LEU A 592 -16.33 -27.66 0.07
CA LEU A 592 -16.11 -29.04 0.51
C LEU A 592 -17.37 -29.87 0.28
N PHE A 593 -17.21 -31.14 -0.04
CA PHE A 593 -18.30 -32.11 -0.03
C PHE A 593 -18.18 -32.98 1.21
N LEU A 594 -19.21 -32.97 2.05
CA LEU A 594 -19.23 -33.71 3.31
C LEU A 594 -20.42 -34.65 3.37
N GLU A 595 -20.16 -35.89 3.76
CA GLU A 595 -21.19 -36.84 4.19
C GLU A 595 -21.70 -36.47 5.59
N ALA A 596 -22.85 -37.03 6.00
CA ALA A 596 -23.51 -36.66 7.26
C ALA A 596 -22.58 -36.76 8.49
N GLU A 597 -21.82 -37.84 8.61
CA GLU A 597 -20.86 -38.05 9.71
C GLU A 597 -19.68 -37.06 9.64
N GLN A 598 -19.23 -36.71 8.43
CA GLN A 598 -18.17 -35.74 8.22
C GLN A 598 -18.65 -34.33 8.58
N ASP A 599 -19.85 -33.91 8.16
CA ASP A 599 -20.44 -32.63 8.55
C ASP A 599 -20.64 -32.55 10.08
N ALA A 600 -21.16 -33.61 10.70
CA ALA A 600 -21.30 -33.67 12.15
C ALA A 600 -19.95 -33.50 12.87
N PHE A 601 -18.90 -34.15 12.36
CA PHE A 601 -17.55 -34.00 12.89
C PHE A 601 -17.02 -32.57 12.74
N PHE A 602 -17.14 -31.95 11.57
CA PHE A 602 -16.72 -30.57 11.34
C PHE A 602 -17.46 -29.59 12.27
N ARG A 603 -18.77 -29.77 12.46
CA ARG A 603 -19.56 -28.92 13.39
C ARG A 603 -19.12 -29.07 14.84
N ALA A 604 -18.79 -30.28 15.26
CA ALA A 604 -18.39 -30.57 16.64
C ALA A 604 -16.96 -30.11 16.95
N HIS A 605 -16.02 -30.32 16.03
CA HIS A 605 -14.58 -30.15 16.29
C HIS A 605 -13.98 -28.90 15.65
N TYR A 606 -14.61 -28.35 14.61
CA TYR A 606 -14.14 -27.16 13.90
C TYR A 606 -15.28 -26.18 13.60
N PRO A 607 -16.01 -25.73 14.63
CA PRO A 607 -17.08 -24.77 14.44
C PRO A 607 -16.55 -23.51 13.76
N GLY A 608 -17.19 -23.08 12.68
CA GLY A 608 -16.81 -21.90 11.90
C GLY A 608 -15.93 -22.15 10.67
N LEU A 609 -15.43 -23.38 10.44
CA LEU A 609 -14.75 -23.71 9.19
C LEU A 609 -15.72 -23.90 8.01
N ILE A 610 -16.94 -24.36 8.29
CA ILE A 610 -18.00 -24.51 7.28
C ILE A 610 -19.12 -23.50 7.54
N VAL A 611 -19.57 -22.82 6.48
CA VAL A 611 -20.73 -21.92 6.47
C VAL A 611 -21.92 -22.68 5.87
N LEU A 612 -23.12 -22.43 6.38
CA LEU A 612 -24.36 -23.06 5.91
C LEU A 612 -24.68 -22.69 4.46
#